data_AF-A0A931BIE8-F1
#
_entry.id   AF-A0A931BIE8-F1
#
_cell.length_a   1.000
_cell.length_b   1.000
_cell.length_c   1.000
_cell.angle_alpha   90.00
_cell.angle_beta   90.00
_cell.angle_gamma   90.00
#
_symmetry.space_group_name_H-M   'P 1'
#
loop_
_entity.id
_entity.type
_entity.pdbx_description
1 polymer ?
#
loop_
_entity_poly.entity_id
_entity_poly.type
_entity_poly.pdbx_seq_one_letter_code
_entity_poly.pdbx_strand_id
1 'polypeptide(L)'
;MHQQTNSATPSNPFPPQQAYLAIELQPADGAEKRRLLALRRHVQAHTHTTDLRGLTGAVKKFLGPGYEVGCGSAHIWVQRAGEPQRLAIVADRLTTAYRDWFEPLLDAPATSRTPRRRLSGEPIGPVPEQE
;
A
#
# COMPACT_ATOMS: atom_id res chain seq x y z
N MET A 1 12.43 -28.86 46.60
CA MET A 1 12.20 -27.58 45.89
C MET A 1 12.61 -27.78 44.44
N HIS A 2 11.68 -28.03 43.53
CA HIS A 2 11.96 -28.13 42.10
C HIS A 2 11.00 -27.19 41.38
N GLN A 3 11.50 -25.97 41.10
CA GLN A 3 10.78 -24.98 40.30
C GLN A 3 10.86 -25.41 38.84
N GLN A 4 9.77 -25.99 38.34
CA GLN A 4 9.61 -26.31 36.93
C GLN A 4 9.24 -25.02 36.20
N THR A 5 10.22 -24.37 35.57
CA THR A 5 9.98 -23.22 34.69
C THR A 5 9.34 -23.72 33.40
N ASN A 6 8.02 -23.91 33.46
CA ASN A 6 7.19 -24.16 32.29
C ASN A 6 7.14 -22.86 31.49
N SER A 7 8.07 -22.71 30.54
CA SER A 7 8.07 -21.62 29.56
C SER A 7 6.89 -21.81 28.62
N ALA A 8 5.69 -21.47 29.08
CA ALA A 8 4.49 -21.43 28.26
C ALA A 8 4.71 -20.38 27.18
N THR A 9 5.00 -20.84 25.96
CA THR A 9 4.91 -20.01 24.76
C THR A 9 3.51 -19.42 24.76
N PRO A 10 3.31 -18.09 24.75
CA PRO A 10 1.98 -17.54 24.63
C PRO A 10 1.46 -18.01 23.27
N SER A 11 0.49 -18.92 23.31
CA SER A 11 -0.29 -19.35 22.16
C SER A 11 -1.03 -18.13 21.66
N ASN A 12 -0.39 -17.41 20.74
CA ASN A 12 -0.91 -16.19 20.17
C ASN A 12 -2.19 -16.56 19.40
N PRO A 13 -3.37 -16.09 19.82
CA PRO A 13 -4.64 -16.53 19.23
C PRO A 13 -4.86 -16.00 17.80
N PHE A 14 -3.98 -15.11 17.32
CA PHE A 14 -4.03 -14.54 15.99
C PHE A 14 -2.79 -14.95 15.19
N PRO A 15 -2.96 -15.42 13.94
CA PRO A 15 -1.83 -15.66 13.05
C PRO A 15 -1.05 -14.35 12.84
N PRO A 16 0.27 -14.42 12.59
CA PRO A 16 1.07 -13.23 12.35
C PRO A 16 0.47 -12.42 11.20
N GLN A 17 0.02 -11.19 11.50
CA GLN A 17 -0.55 -10.28 10.52
C GLN A 17 0.59 -9.54 9.83
N GLN A 18 0.67 -9.62 8.51
CA GLN A 18 1.70 -8.94 7.75
C GLN A 18 1.33 -7.47 7.63
N ALA A 19 1.68 -6.68 8.64
CA ALA A 19 1.41 -5.26 8.70
C ALA A 19 1.93 -4.54 7.45
N TYR A 20 1.02 -3.86 6.74
CA TYR A 20 1.28 -3.18 5.49
C TYR A 20 0.67 -1.77 5.51
N LEU A 21 1.46 -0.77 5.12
CA LEU A 21 0.98 0.59 4.90
C LEU A 21 0.73 0.77 3.40
N ALA A 22 -0.54 0.96 3.02
CA ALA A 22 -0.95 1.36 1.68
C ALA A 22 -1.21 2.87 1.66
N ILE A 23 -0.67 3.57 0.67
CA ILE A 23 -0.81 5.01 0.51
C ILE A 23 -1.86 5.25 -0.60
N GLU A 24 -3.05 5.70 -0.21
CA GLU A 24 -4.19 5.87 -1.12
C GLU A 24 -4.13 7.21 -1.89
N LEU A 25 -3.56 8.27 -1.28
CA LEU A 25 -3.41 9.58 -1.92
C LEU A 25 -1.97 9.97 -2.16
N GLN A 26 -1.75 10.75 -3.22
CA GLN A 26 -0.45 11.32 -3.51
C GLN A 26 0.01 12.24 -2.36
N PRO A 27 1.27 12.12 -1.92
CA PRO A 27 1.81 13.03 -0.91
C PRO A 27 1.78 14.49 -1.40
N ALA A 28 1.40 15.41 -0.51
CA ALA A 28 1.32 16.84 -0.81
C ALA A 28 2.71 17.43 -1.09
N ASP A 29 3.73 16.94 -0.39
CA ASP A 29 5.09 17.45 -0.46
C ASP A 29 6.15 16.37 -0.19
N GLY A 30 7.42 16.72 -0.44
CA GLY A 30 8.55 15.82 -0.26
C GLY A 30 8.85 15.43 1.20
N ALA A 31 8.41 16.22 2.18
CA ALA A 31 8.55 15.89 3.60
C ALA A 31 7.44 14.93 4.06
N GLU A 32 6.19 15.10 3.58
CA GLU A 32 5.11 14.13 3.75
C GLU A 32 5.50 12.77 3.14
N LYS A 33 6.02 12.75 1.91
CA LYS A 33 6.56 11.53 1.28
C LYS A 33 7.62 10.85 2.15
N ARG A 34 8.58 11.61 2.72
CA ARG A 34 9.62 11.05 3.60
C ARG A 34 9.04 10.46 4.89
N ARG A 35 8.06 11.13 5.51
CA ARG A 35 7.36 10.64 6.70
C ARG A 35 6.60 9.35 6.41
N LEU A 36 5.85 9.29 5.31
CA LEU A 36 5.12 8.09 4.88
C LEU A 36 6.05 6.90 4.58
N LEU A 37 7.19 7.14 3.92
CA LEU A 37 8.19 6.09 3.67
C LEU A 37 8.85 5.58 4.96
N ALA A 38 9.17 6.49 5.90
CA ALA A 38 9.70 6.10 7.21
C ALA A 38 8.68 5.27 8.00
N LEU A 39 7.41 5.68 7.97
CA LEU A 39 6.32 4.93 8.58
C LEU A 39 6.15 3.55 7.94
N ARG A 40 6.21 3.44 6.60
CA ARG A 40 6.13 2.16 5.88
C ARG A 40 7.20 1.19 6.35
N ARG A 41 8.46 1.65 6.45
CA ARG A 41 9.57 0.83 6.97
C ARG A 41 9.34 0.41 8.42
N HIS A 42 8.82 1.32 9.25
CA HIS A 42 8.51 1.01 10.64
C HIS A 42 7.41 -0.05 10.77
N VAL A 43 6.32 0.08 10.02
CA VAL A 43 5.22 -0.89 9.96
C VAL A 43 5.74 -2.25 9.46
N GLN A 44 6.55 -2.26 8.41
CA GLN A 44 7.17 -3.48 7.88
C GLN A 44 8.09 -4.17 8.89
N ALA A 45 8.81 -3.43 9.72
CA ALA A 45 9.63 -3.99 10.79
C ALA A 45 8.80 -4.61 11.94
N HIS A 46 7.52 -4.26 12.05
CA HIS A 46 6.58 -4.79 13.05
C HIS A 46 5.53 -5.73 12.42
N THR A 47 5.92 -6.44 11.34
CA THR A 47 5.08 -7.40 10.59
C THR A 47 4.69 -8.66 11.35
N HIS A 48 5.16 -8.85 12.58
CA HIS A 48 4.75 -9.97 13.43
C HIS A 48 3.93 -9.52 14.64
N THR A 49 3.41 -8.30 14.63
CA THR A 49 2.55 -7.79 15.69
C THR A 49 1.20 -8.52 15.67
N THR A 50 0.77 -8.99 16.85
CA THR A 50 -0.54 -9.64 17.04
C THR A 50 -1.71 -8.68 16.80
N ASP A 51 -1.50 -7.39 17.04
CA ASP A 51 -2.57 -6.39 17.03
C ASP A 51 -2.11 -5.08 16.39
N LEU A 52 -2.57 -4.83 15.15
CA LEU A 52 -2.21 -3.63 14.39
C LEU A 52 -2.58 -2.33 15.12
N ARG A 53 -3.60 -2.35 15.99
CA ARG A 53 -4.09 -1.17 16.72
C ARG A 53 -3.01 -0.59 17.64
N GLY A 54 -2.08 -1.42 18.12
CA GLY A 54 -0.89 -0.99 18.87
C GLY A 54 0.01 -0.03 18.09
N LEU A 55 -0.05 -0.03 16.75
CA LEU A 55 0.74 0.87 15.91
C LEU A 55 0.15 2.28 15.82
N THR A 56 -1.10 2.51 16.25
CA THR A 56 -1.78 3.83 16.12
C THR A 56 -0.97 4.96 16.77
N GLY A 57 -0.42 4.71 17.96
CA GLY A 57 0.41 5.70 18.66
C GLY A 57 1.71 6.02 17.91
N ALA A 58 2.35 5.00 17.33
CA ALA A 58 3.55 5.18 16.52
C ALA A 58 3.23 5.95 15.24
N VAL A 59 2.15 5.61 14.53
CA VAL A 59 1.68 6.31 13.32
C VAL A 59 1.47 7.80 13.61
N LYS A 60 0.76 8.13 14.70
CA LYS A 60 0.53 9.52 15.12
C LYS A 60 1.84 10.26 15.43
N LYS A 61 2.80 9.59 16.07
CA LYS A 61 4.12 10.16 16.39
C LYS A 61 4.97 10.43 15.13
N PHE A 62 4.92 9.55 14.14
CA PHE A 62 5.68 9.71 12.89
C PHE A 62 5.14 10.84 12.00
N LEU A 63 3.82 10.99 11.92
CA LEU A 63 3.17 11.95 11.05
C LEU A 63 3.09 13.35 11.66
N GLY A 64 2.83 13.42 12.97
CA GLY A 64 2.70 14.68 13.71
C GLY A 64 1.26 15.22 13.74
N PRO A 65 1.06 16.44 14.26
CA PRO A 65 -0.26 16.99 14.59
C PRO A 65 -1.11 17.39 13.37
N GLY A 66 -0.53 17.47 12.17
CA GLY A 66 -1.25 17.82 10.93
C GLY A 66 -2.08 16.69 10.33
N TYR A 67 -2.19 15.55 11.03
CA TYR A 67 -2.86 14.36 10.53
C TYR A 67 -3.83 13.82 11.57
N GLU A 68 -4.99 13.39 11.08
CA GLU A 68 -5.95 12.63 11.86
C GLU A 68 -5.69 11.15 11.64
N VAL A 69 -5.47 10.43 12.73
CA VAL A 69 -5.19 9.00 12.71
C VAL A 69 -6.28 8.33 13.53
N GLY A 70 -7.01 7.42 12.88
CA GLY A 70 -8.05 6.64 13.53
C GLY A 70 -7.78 5.16 13.44
N CYS A 71 -8.23 4.44 14.46
CA CYS A 71 -8.11 3.00 14.55
C CYS A 71 -9.49 2.37 14.35
N GLY A 72 -9.66 1.62 13.27
CA GLY A 72 -10.80 0.73 13.07
C GLY A 72 -10.62 -0.59 13.83
N SER A 73 -11.50 -1.55 13.54
CA SER A 73 -11.48 -2.89 14.15
C SER A 73 -10.27 -3.73 13.75
N ALA A 74 -9.76 -3.57 12.53
CA ALA A 74 -8.62 -4.35 11.98
C ALA A 74 -7.64 -3.52 11.13
N HIS A 75 -7.80 -2.19 11.10
CA HIS A 75 -6.95 -1.31 10.29
C HIS A 75 -6.81 0.06 10.96
N ILE A 76 -5.75 0.79 10.62
CA ILE A 76 -5.54 2.17 11.03
C ILE A 76 -5.62 3.04 9.78
N TRP A 77 -6.48 4.04 9.77
CA TRP A 77 -6.55 5.01 8.68
C TRP A 77 -5.87 6.32 9.08
N VAL A 78 -5.36 7.02 8.08
CA VAL A 78 -4.69 8.32 8.21
C VAL A 78 -5.34 9.29 7.23
N GLN A 79 -5.70 10.47 7.71
CA GLN A 79 -6.24 11.59 6.95
C GLN A 79 -5.41 12.84 7.24
N ARG A 80 -5.40 13.81 6.32
CA ARG A 80 -4.84 15.14 6.62
C ARG A 80 -5.87 15.91 7.46
N ALA A 81 -5.40 16.72 8.41
CA ALA A 81 -6.31 17.50 9.24
C ALA A 81 -7.16 18.44 8.36
N GLY A 82 -8.49 18.33 8.49
CA GLY A 82 -9.45 19.11 7.70
C GLY A 82 -9.80 18.53 6.33
N GLU A 83 -9.21 17.39 5.94
CA GLU A 83 -9.53 16.70 4.70
C GLU A 83 -10.31 15.40 4.99
N PRO A 84 -11.45 15.15 4.33
CA PRO A 84 -12.21 13.91 4.51
C PRO A 84 -11.61 12.71 3.76
N GLN A 85 -10.49 12.91 3.06
CA GLN A 85 -9.88 11.90 2.20
C GLN A 85 -8.76 11.18 2.94
N ARG A 86 -8.78 9.84 2.86
CA ARG A 86 -7.75 8.98 3.46
C ARG A 86 -6.45 9.07 2.69
N LEU A 87 -5.41 9.55 3.35
CA LEU A 87 -4.05 9.60 2.83
C LEU A 87 -3.42 8.21 2.77
N ALA A 88 -3.57 7.43 3.84
CA ALA A 88 -2.97 6.11 3.95
C ALA A 88 -3.74 5.22 4.92
N ILE A 89 -3.54 3.91 4.79
CA ILE A 89 -4.14 2.89 5.64
C ILE A 89 -3.11 1.83 6.00
N VAL A 90 -3.01 1.50 7.28
CA VAL A 90 -2.26 0.36 7.80
C VAL A 90 -3.23 -0.79 8.01
N ALA A 91 -3.00 -1.90 7.35
CA ALA A 91 -3.81 -3.10 7.49
C ALA A 91 -2.96 -4.36 7.24
N ASP A 92 -3.56 -5.53 7.42
CA ASP A 92 -2.89 -6.78 7.11
C ASP A 92 -2.82 -7.01 5.60
N ARG A 93 -1.62 -7.30 5.08
CA ARG A 93 -1.36 -7.46 3.64
C ARG A 93 -2.18 -8.59 3.01
N LEU A 94 -2.45 -9.66 3.75
CA LEU A 94 -3.12 -10.85 3.23
C LEU A 94 -4.63 -10.64 3.05
N THR A 95 -5.20 -9.73 3.84
CA THR A 95 -6.63 -9.40 3.81
C THR A 95 -6.93 -8.09 3.07
N THR A 96 -5.91 -7.34 2.68
CA THR A 96 -6.06 -5.98 2.19
C THR A 96 -5.57 -5.81 0.75
N ALA A 97 -6.52 -5.63 -0.17
CA ALA A 97 -6.27 -5.28 -1.58
C ALA A 97 -6.36 -3.77 -1.84
N TYR A 98 -5.73 -2.93 -1.01
CA TYR A 98 -5.72 -1.47 -1.27
C TYR A 98 -4.67 -1.10 -2.31
N ARG A 99 -4.98 -0.12 -3.16
CA ARG A 99 -4.03 0.45 -4.12
C ARG A 99 -3.00 1.27 -3.34
N ASP A 100 -1.75 0.83 -3.37
CA ASP A 100 -0.60 1.61 -2.89
C ASP A 100 -0.09 2.51 -4.03
N TRP A 101 -0.10 3.83 -3.83
CA TRP A 101 0.44 4.81 -4.78
C TRP A 101 1.95 4.65 -5.00
N PHE A 102 2.65 4.04 -4.04
CA PHE A 102 4.09 3.79 -4.11
C PHE A 102 4.47 2.42 -4.66
N GLU A 103 3.52 1.49 -4.81
CA GLU A 103 3.76 0.32 -5.62
C GLU A 103 3.73 0.78 -7.08
N PRO A 104 4.74 0.46 -7.89
CA PRO A 104 4.53 0.51 -9.33
C PRO A 104 3.27 -0.33 -9.57
N LEU A 105 2.35 0.15 -10.42
CA LEU A 105 1.39 -0.76 -11.05
C LEU A 105 2.27 -1.91 -11.56
N LEU A 106 2.23 -3.06 -10.89
CA LEU A 106 2.75 -4.28 -11.45
C LEU A 106 2.01 -4.36 -12.76
N ASP A 107 2.75 -4.10 -13.84
CA ASP A 107 2.30 -4.13 -15.20
C ASP A 107 1.34 -5.32 -15.25
N ALA A 108 0.03 -5.04 -15.30
CA ALA A 108 -0.95 -6.07 -15.54
C ALA A 108 -0.35 -6.82 -16.72
N PRO A 109 -0.12 -8.15 -16.68
CA PRO A 109 0.53 -8.82 -17.79
C PRO A 109 -0.22 -8.36 -19.01
N ALA A 110 0.46 -7.57 -19.85
CA ALA A 110 -0.14 -6.91 -20.98
C ALA A 110 -0.55 -8.07 -21.88
N THR A 111 -1.75 -8.58 -21.64
CA THR A 111 -2.34 -9.64 -22.42
C THR A 111 -2.44 -9.01 -23.78
N SER A 112 -1.55 -9.50 -24.65
CA SER A 112 -1.47 -9.27 -26.07
C SER A 112 -2.83 -8.92 -26.64
N ARG A 113 -3.13 -7.63 -26.69
CA ARG A 113 -4.08 -7.07 -27.63
C ARG A 113 -3.34 -5.97 -28.33
N THR A 114 -2.44 -6.42 -29.19
CA THR A 114 -2.15 -5.76 -30.45
C THR A 114 -3.45 -5.09 -30.91
N PRO A 115 -3.50 -3.76 -31.07
CA PRO A 115 -4.54 -3.19 -31.89
C PRO A 115 -4.26 -3.74 -33.28
N ARG A 116 -5.04 -4.73 -33.70
CA ARG A 116 -5.08 -5.15 -35.10
C ARG A 116 -5.63 -3.94 -35.84
N ARG A 117 -4.69 -3.06 -36.22
CA ARG A 117 -4.87 -1.90 -37.07
C ARG A 117 -5.75 -2.37 -38.21
N ARG A 118 -6.95 -1.80 -38.30
CA ARG A 118 -7.88 -2.06 -39.38
C ARG A 118 -7.12 -1.88 -40.69
N LEU A 119 -6.91 -2.97 -41.42
CA LEU A 119 -6.66 -2.92 -42.85
C LEU A 119 -8.04 -2.79 -43.49
N SER A 120 -8.52 -1.55 -43.57
CA SER A 120 -9.66 -1.16 -44.38
C SER A 120 -9.15 -0.12 -45.35
N GLY A 121 -9.18 -0.45 -46.66
CA GLY A 121 -9.14 0.43 -47.84
C GLY A 121 -8.07 1.53 -47.85
N GLU A 122 -7.28 1.74 -48.89
CA GLU A 122 -7.66 1.96 -50.30
C GLU A 122 -6.42 2.64 -50.97
N PRO A 123 -6.51 3.13 -52.22
CA PRO A 123 -6.19 2.48 -53.48
C PRO A 123 -4.74 2.72 -53.97
N ILE A 124 -4.25 1.83 -54.83
CA ILE A 124 -3.00 2.03 -55.59
C ILE A 124 -3.31 3.01 -56.74
N GLY A 125 -2.80 4.24 -56.63
CA GLY A 125 -2.71 5.24 -57.72
C GLY A 125 -1.33 5.19 -58.40
N PRO A 126 -1.21 5.68 -59.65
CA PRO A 126 -0.31 5.10 -60.65
C PRO A 126 1.15 5.56 -60.56
N VAL A 127 2.03 4.67 -60.99
CA VAL A 127 3.49 4.83 -61.16
C VAL A 127 3.79 5.72 -62.37
N PRO A 128 4.68 6.73 -62.27
CA PRO A 128 5.30 7.30 -63.46
C PRO A 128 6.49 6.44 -63.91
N GLU A 129 6.40 6.01 -65.15
CA GLU A 129 7.45 5.53 -66.05
C GLU A 129 8.58 6.57 -66.17
N GLN A 130 9.85 6.16 -66.01
CA GLN A 130 11.11 6.77 -66.46
C GLN A 130 12.21 5.74 -66.14
N GLU A 131 13.18 5.31 -66.95
CA GLU A 131 13.57 5.39 -68.37
C GLU A 131 14.50 4.17 -68.57
#